data_AF-C9Y568-F1
#
_entry.id   AF-C9Y568-F1
#
_cell.length_a   1.000
_cell.length_b   1.000
_cell.length_c   1.000
_cell.angle_alpha   90.00
_cell.angle_beta   90.00
_cell.angle_gamma   90.00
#
_symmetry.space_group_name_H-M   'P 1'
#
loop_
_entity.id
_entity.type
_entity.pdbx_description
1 polymer ?
#
loop_
_entity_poly.entity_id
_entity_poly.type
_entity_poly.pdbx_seq_one_letter_code
_entity_poly.pdbx_strand_id
1 'polypeptide(L)'
;MKRFGILAVAGAVFLLQGCDADSIDQVKSLSAGEHSLGQAFEARTDCVQGAWRSFEDAGGRDVVLFSCKLPAPELAELTDKFRVHSNQMVEQNTTSRWRKTHRNDIARVMSEISIRDVELLYVWRISDGAAPYLADVEVKTATTFSSFSYSVSQPDAFVALAYRDPLPDLWPQSLFPQLDKNAGPLYRQLSAL
;
A
#
# COMPACT_ATOMS: atom_id res chain seq x y z
N MET A 1 12.73 1.20 72.99
CA MET A 1 11.83 1.58 71.87
C MET A 1 11.25 0.31 71.28
N LYS A 2 9.91 0.19 71.25
CA LYS A 2 9.16 -0.93 70.66
C LYS A 2 9.03 -0.74 69.14
N ARG A 3 9.07 -1.83 68.37
CA ARG A 3 8.40 -2.08 67.06
C ARG A 3 8.69 -3.55 66.70
N PHE A 4 7.81 -4.48 67.08
CA PHE A 4 6.75 -5.03 66.22
C PHE A 4 7.25 -5.45 64.83
N GLY A 5 7.64 -6.72 64.72
CA GLY A 5 7.62 -7.46 63.46
C GLY A 5 6.18 -7.87 63.16
N ILE A 6 5.70 -7.54 61.97
CA ILE A 6 4.42 -7.97 61.45
C ILE A 6 4.68 -8.72 60.15
N LEU A 7 4.05 -9.89 60.08
CA LEU A 7 4.01 -10.83 58.97
C LEU A 7 3.65 -10.12 57.65
N ALA A 8 4.40 -10.40 56.60
CA ALA A 8 3.89 -10.26 55.24
C ALA A 8 3.13 -11.55 54.89
N VAL A 9 1.81 -11.49 55.07
CA VAL A 9 0.86 -12.50 54.59
C VAL A 9 0.77 -12.39 53.07
N ALA A 10 0.74 -13.56 52.43
CA ALA A 10 0.54 -13.78 51.02
C ALA A 10 -0.64 -12.97 50.46
N GLY A 11 -0.38 -12.16 49.43
CA GLY A 11 -1.37 -11.66 48.51
C GLY A 11 -1.11 -12.29 47.16
N ALA A 12 -1.79 -13.40 46.87
CA ALA A 12 -1.87 -13.95 45.53
C ALA A 12 -2.54 -12.90 44.64
N VAL A 13 -1.74 -12.22 43.82
CA VAL A 13 -2.26 -11.40 42.73
C VAL A 13 -2.74 -12.38 41.67
N PHE A 14 -4.05 -12.69 41.70
CA PHE A 14 -4.76 -13.17 40.54
C PHE A 14 -4.69 -12.06 39.49
N LEU A 15 -3.65 -12.09 38.65
CA LEU A 15 -3.67 -11.39 37.37
C LEU A 15 -4.74 -12.07 36.54
N LEU A 16 -5.91 -11.43 36.47
CA LEU A 16 -6.88 -11.66 35.41
C LEU A 16 -6.12 -11.43 34.10
N GLN A 17 -5.64 -12.52 33.49
CA GLN A 17 -5.27 -12.54 32.09
C GLN A 17 -6.56 -12.30 31.31
N GLY A 18 -6.89 -11.03 31.10
CA GLY A 18 -7.80 -10.64 30.05
C GLY A 18 -7.24 -11.21 28.75
N CYS A 19 -8.01 -12.05 28.09
CA CYS A 19 -7.72 -12.56 26.77
C CYS A 19 -7.83 -11.40 25.77
N ASP A 20 -6.86 -10.48 25.76
CA ASP A 20 -6.70 -9.59 24.63
C ASP A 20 -6.25 -10.46 23.45
N ALA A 21 -7.20 -10.78 22.57
CA ALA A 21 -6.88 -11.35 21.28
C ALA A 21 -5.86 -10.42 20.61
N ASP A 22 -4.76 -10.97 20.10
CA ASP A 22 -3.74 -10.22 19.36
C ASP A 22 -4.45 -9.31 18.35
N SER A 23 -4.11 -8.02 18.35
CA SER A 23 -4.71 -7.00 17.48
C SER A 23 -4.74 -7.47 16.02
N ILE A 24 -3.70 -8.23 15.60
CA ILE A 24 -3.63 -8.88 14.28
C ILE A 24 -4.75 -9.91 14.10
N ASP A 25 -4.98 -10.79 15.08
CA ASP A 25 -6.03 -11.82 15.03
C ASP A 25 -7.42 -11.18 14.95
N GLN A 26 -7.64 -10.07 15.66
CA GLN A 26 -8.89 -9.32 15.58
C GLN A 26 -9.15 -8.84 14.14
N VAL A 27 -8.16 -8.24 13.48
CA VAL A 27 -8.29 -7.80 12.08
C VAL A 27 -8.46 -8.97 11.13
N LYS A 28 -7.67 -10.05 11.29
CA LYS A 28 -7.76 -11.24 10.44
C LYS A 28 -9.12 -11.93 10.53
N SER A 29 -9.83 -11.79 11.65
CA SER A 29 -11.15 -12.38 11.88
C SER A 29 -12.30 -11.65 11.19
N LEU A 30 -12.09 -10.41 10.71
CA LEU A 30 -13.13 -9.65 10.01
C LEU A 30 -13.58 -10.37 8.73
N SER A 31 -14.87 -10.26 8.41
CA SER A 31 -15.46 -10.85 7.20
C SER A 31 -15.02 -10.12 5.93
N ALA A 32 -14.68 -10.90 4.91
CA ALA A 32 -14.30 -10.48 3.56
C ALA A 32 -15.10 -11.32 2.54
N GLY A 33 -16.42 -11.15 2.53
CA GLY A 33 -17.33 -12.03 1.79
C GLY A 33 -17.44 -13.40 2.46
N GLU A 34 -17.14 -14.48 1.73
CA GLU A 34 -17.22 -15.87 2.19
C GLU A 34 -16.02 -16.30 3.06
N HIS A 35 -14.95 -15.50 3.09
CA HIS A 35 -13.72 -15.77 3.84
C HIS A 35 -13.45 -14.71 4.90
N SER A 36 -12.54 -14.99 5.83
CA SER A 36 -12.00 -13.94 6.70
C SER A 36 -10.94 -13.10 5.95
N LEU A 37 -10.68 -11.87 6.41
CA LEU A 37 -9.60 -11.04 5.86
C LEU A 37 -8.25 -11.77 5.93
N GLY A 38 -7.96 -12.47 7.03
CA GLY A 38 -6.73 -13.24 7.16
C GLY A 38 -6.59 -14.29 6.05
N GLN A 39 -7.64 -15.09 5.83
CA GLN A 39 -7.67 -16.10 4.77
C GLN A 39 -7.52 -15.49 3.37
N ALA A 40 -8.27 -14.41 3.10
CA ALA A 40 -8.22 -13.71 1.81
C ALA A 40 -6.81 -13.19 1.53
N PHE A 41 -6.21 -12.48 2.48
CA PHE A 41 -4.88 -11.86 2.31
C PHE A 41 -3.74 -12.88 2.23
N GLU A 42 -3.82 -13.99 2.97
CA GLU A 42 -2.82 -15.07 2.93
C GLU A 42 -2.90 -15.89 1.64
N ALA A 43 -4.06 -15.97 0.99
CA ALA A 43 -4.25 -16.69 -0.27
C ALA A 43 -3.87 -15.88 -1.53
N ARG A 44 -3.53 -14.58 -1.37
CA ARG A 44 -3.21 -13.69 -2.49
C ARG A 44 -2.00 -14.17 -3.27
N THR A 45 -2.10 -14.07 -4.59
CA THR A 45 -0.99 -14.33 -5.53
C THR A 45 -0.55 -13.07 -6.26
N ASP A 46 -1.40 -12.06 -6.31
CA ASP A 46 -1.16 -10.72 -6.83
C ASP A 46 -0.34 -9.84 -5.87
N CYS A 47 0.05 -10.37 -4.71
CA CYS A 47 0.92 -9.70 -3.76
C CYS A 47 1.92 -10.68 -3.13
N VAL A 48 3.20 -10.33 -3.21
CA VAL A 48 4.31 -11.12 -2.63
C VAL A 48 4.84 -10.48 -1.35
N GLN A 49 5.53 -11.28 -0.53
CA GLN A 49 6.15 -10.83 0.72
C GLN A 49 5.14 -10.20 1.71
N GLY A 50 3.92 -10.75 1.75
CA GLY A 50 2.88 -10.33 2.68
C GLY A 50 3.31 -10.49 4.14
N ALA A 51 3.16 -9.43 4.94
CA ALA A 51 3.52 -9.45 6.35
C ALA A 51 2.51 -8.64 7.17
N TRP A 52 2.05 -9.24 8.28
CA TRP A 52 1.25 -8.58 9.30
C TRP A 52 2.16 -8.03 10.40
N ARG A 53 1.86 -6.83 10.88
CA ARG A 53 2.53 -6.19 12.03
C ARG A 53 1.51 -5.42 12.84
N SER A 54 1.70 -5.34 14.15
CA SER A 54 0.96 -4.44 15.02
C SER A 54 1.93 -3.49 15.72
N PHE A 55 1.45 -2.28 15.99
CA PHE A 55 2.15 -1.26 16.77
C PHE A 55 1.15 -0.26 17.35
N GLU A 56 1.55 0.45 18.38
CA GLU A 56 0.75 1.51 18.99
C GLU A 56 1.03 2.85 18.27
N ASP A 57 -0.01 3.62 17.92
CA ASP A 57 0.17 4.98 17.42
C ASP A 57 0.41 6.00 18.54
N ALA A 58 0.74 7.24 18.18
CA ALA A 58 1.02 8.30 19.16
C ALA A 58 -0.16 8.62 20.11
N GLY A 59 -1.37 8.16 19.78
CA GLY A 59 -2.58 8.31 20.59
C GLY A 59 -2.84 7.12 21.52
N GLY A 60 -1.94 6.14 21.59
CA GLY A 60 -2.12 4.94 22.41
C GLY A 60 -3.03 3.89 21.79
N ARG A 61 -3.35 4.00 20.50
CA ARG A 61 -4.26 3.08 19.81
C ARG A 61 -3.49 2.01 19.07
N ASP A 62 -4.00 0.79 19.10
CA ASP A 62 -3.48 -0.31 18.30
C ASP A 62 -3.70 -0.06 16.80
N VAL A 63 -2.63 -0.19 16.05
CA VAL A 63 -2.60 -0.15 14.60
C VAL A 63 -2.10 -1.48 14.08
N VAL A 64 -2.85 -2.06 13.16
CA VAL A 64 -2.46 -3.27 12.44
C VAL A 64 -2.14 -2.88 11.01
N LEU A 65 -0.97 -3.29 10.55
CA LEU A 65 -0.49 -3.08 9.19
C LEU A 65 -0.36 -4.44 8.50
N PHE A 66 -0.97 -4.58 7.33
CA PHE A 66 -0.55 -5.57 6.36
C PHE A 66 0.24 -4.88 5.25
N SER A 67 1.46 -5.32 5.01
CA SER A 67 2.28 -4.84 3.90
C SER A 67 2.56 -5.95 2.90
N CYS A 68 2.52 -5.66 1.61
CA CYS A 68 2.93 -6.58 0.56
C CYS A 68 3.40 -5.83 -0.68
N LYS A 69 4.05 -6.52 -1.62
CA LYS A 69 4.58 -5.91 -2.84
C LYS A 69 3.95 -6.51 -4.09
N LEU A 70 3.79 -5.70 -5.13
CA LEU A 70 3.43 -6.23 -6.43
C LEU A 70 4.53 -7.16 -6.97
N PRO A 71 4.19 -8.32 -7.53
CA PRO A 71 5.17 -9.21 -8.12
C PRO A 71 5.73 -8.63 -9.44
N ALA A 72 6.87 -9.15 -9.86
CA ALA A 72 7.60 -8.62 -11.02
C ALA A 72 6.79 -8.63 -12.34
N PRO A 73 5.99 -9.68 -12.66
CA PRO A 73 5.12 -9.66 -13.84
C PRO A 73 4.12 -8.50 -13.86
N GLU A 74 3.50 -8.20 -12.73
CA GLU A 74 2.50 -7.15 -12.55
C GLU A 74 3.17 -5.77 -12.67
N LEU A 75 4.36 -5.59 -12.11
CA LEU A 75 5.17 -4.38 -12.28
C LEU A 75 5.54 -4.15 -13.76
N ALA A 76 5.89 -5.22 -14.49
CA ALA A 76 6.19 -5.13 -15.91
C ALA A 76 4.94 -4.74 -16.72
N GLU A 77 3.80 -5.37 -16.45
CA GLU A 77 2.53 -5.04 -17.11
C GLU A 77 2.11 -3.58 -16.84
N LEU A 78 2.22 -3.12 -15.59
CA LEU A 78 1.92 -1.74 -15.22
C LEU A 78 2.88 -0.75 -15.88
N THR A 79 4.16 -1.11 -15.99
CA THR A 79 5.16 -0.29 -16.70
C THR A 79 4.78 -0.14 -18.17
N ASP A 80 4.40 -1.23 -18.84
CA ASP A 80 4.03 -1.20 -20.25
C ASP A 80 2.74 -0.41 -20.48
N LYS A 81 1.73 -0.59 -19.62
CA LYS A 81 0.51 0.24 -19.63
C LYS A 81 0.84 1.73 -19.43
N PHE A 82 1.74 2.06 -18.51
CA PHE A 82 2.13 3.44 -18.25
C PHE A 82 2.89 4.04 -19.44
N ARG A 83 3.77 3.29 -20.11
CA ARG A 83 4.44 3.74 -21.35
C ARG A 83 3.45 4.06 -22.46
N VAL A 84 2.40 3.25 -22.63
CA VAL A 84 1.33 3.51 -23.60
C VAL A 84 0.59 4.81 -23.23
N HIS A 85 0.19 4.95 -21.96
CA HIS A 85 -0.44 6.17 -21.44
C HIS A 85 0.42 7.42 -21.64
N SER A 86 1.70 7.39 -21.25
CA SER A 86 2.61 8.52 -21.42
C SER A 86 2.82 8.87 -22.90
N ASN A 87 2.88 7.89 -23.81
CA ASN A 87 2.92 8.16 -25.24
C ASN A 87 1.66 8.90 -25.69
N GLN A 88 0.47 8.42 -25.33
CA GLN A 88 -0.81 9.08 -25.65
C GLN A 88 -0.84 10.53 -25.13
N MET A 89 -0.35 10.77 -23.92
CA MET A 89 -0.22 12.11 -23.35
C MET A 89 0.69 13.01 -24.21
N VAL A 90 1.83 12.49 -24.68
CA VAL A 90 2.69 13.23 -25.62
C VAL A 90 1.94 13.52 -26.92
N GLU A 91 1.19 12.57 -27.46
CA GLU A 91 0.41 12.77 -28.70
C GLU A 91 -0.67 13.85 -28.56
N GLN A 92 -1.36 13.88 -27.42
CA GLN A 92 -2.43 14.84 -27.13
C GLN A 92 -1.90 16.26 -26.88
N ASN A 93 -0.70 16.38 -26.30
CA ASN A 93 -0.14 17.66 -25.88
C ASN A 93 0.89 18.24 -26.86
N THR A 94 1.20 17.56 -27.97
CA THR A 94 2.22 18.01 -28.93
C THR A 94 1.78 17.89 -30.40
N THR A 95 2.40 18.66 -31.28
CA THR A 95 2.09 18.61 -32.72
C THR A 95 2.78 17.44 -33.41
N SER A 96 2.19 16.94 -34.51
CA SER A 96 2.81 15.90 -35.34
C SER A 96 4.22 16.31 -35.84
N ARG A 97 4.41 17.59 -36.21
CA ARG A 97 5.73 18.13 -36.60
C ARG A 97 6.74 18.00 -35.47
N TRP A 98 6.38 18.40 -34.26
CA TRP A 98 7.24 18.31 -33.09
C TRP A 98 7.62 16.86 -32.79
N ARG A 99 6.65 15.94 -32.80
CA ARG A 99 6.89 14.50 -32.57
C ARG A 99 7.80 13.87 -33.62
N LYS A 100 7.72 14.31 -34.88
CA LYS A 100 8.62 13.84 -35.94
C LYS A 100 10.06 14.30 -35.68
N THR A 101 10.25 15.54 -35.23
CA THR A 101 11.57 16.08 -34.89
C THR A 101 12.20 15.37 -33.69
N HIS A 102 11.43 15.09 -32.63
CA HIS A 102 11.92 14.53 -31.37
C HIS A 102 11.67 13.03 -31.21
N ARG A 103 11.47 12.30 -32.32
CA ARG A 103 11.09 10.88 -32.31
C ARG A 103 12.06 10.02 -31.49
N ASN A 104 13.35 10.27 -31.64
CA ASN A 104 14.39 9.50 -30.95
C ASN A 104 14.42 9.82 -29.46
N ASP A 105 14.15 11.07 -29.07
CA ASP A 105 14.14 11.48 -27.67
C ASP A 105 12.94 10.90 -26.94
N ILE A 106 11.76 10.91 -27.58
CA ILE A 106 10.57 10.23 -27.09
C ILE A 106 10.87 8.74 -26.90
N ALA A 107 11.40 8.07 -27.93
CA ALA A 107 11.71 6.65 -27.87
C ALA A 107 12.69 6.31 -26.73
N ARG A 108 13.74 7.13 -26.57
CA ARG A 108 14.73 6.98 -25.50
C ARG A 108 14.08 7.13 -24.13
N VAL A 109 13.37 8.22 -23.88
CA VAL A 109 12.69 8.46 -22.59
C VAL A 109 11.71 7.34 -22.26
N MET A 110 10.89 6.90 -23.22
CA MET A 110 9.93 5.80 -23.01
C MET A 110 10.62 4.47 -22.68
N SER A 111 11.81 4.21 -23.24
CA SER A 111 12.59 3.02 -22.91
C SER A 111 13.19 3.06 -21.49
N GLU A 112 13.42 4.25 -20.95
CA GLU A 112 13.96 4.47 -19.60
C GLU A 112 12.87 4.46 -18.52
N ILE A 113 11.59 4.59 -18.87
CA ILE A 113 10.47 4.49 -17.92
C ILE A 113 10.41 3.06 -17.37
N SER A 114 10.46 2.93 -16.04
CA SER A 114 10.17 1.68 -15.35
C SER A 114 9.62 1.95 -13.95
N ILE A 115 8.55 1.23 -13.59
CA ILE A 115 8.06 1.09 -12.23
C ILE A 115 8.86 -0.06 -11.60
N ARG A 116 9.69 0.27 -10.61
CA ARG A 116 10.67 -0.65 -10.03
C ARG A 116 10.14 -1.40 -8.82
N ASP A 117 9.29 -0.73 -8.04
CA ASP A 117 8.71 -1.29 -6.82
C ASP A 117 7.37 -0.62 -6.54
N VAL A 118 6.42 -1.42 -6.07
CA VAL A 118 5.11 -0.97 -5.58
C VAL A 118 4.81 -1.77 -4.32
N GLU A 119 4.78 -1.09 -3.18
CA GLU A 119 4.41 -1.64 -1.88
C GLU A 119 3.03 -1.11 -1.48
N LEU A 120 2.14 -2.03 -1.08
CA LEU A 120 0.83 -1.73 -0.53
C LEU A 120 0.87 -1.86 0.97
N LEU A 121 0.28 -0.89 1.66
CA LEU A 121 0.20 -0.81 3.11
C LEU A 121 -1.26 -0.63 3.49
N TYR A 122 -1.87 -1.69 4.00
CA TYR A 122 -3.24 -1.67 4.51
C TYR A 122 -3.20 -1.40 6.00
N VAL A 123 -3.82 -0.30 6.43
CA VAL A 123 -3.73 0.20 7.80
C VAL A 123 -5.10 0.06 8.46
N TRP A 124 -5.20 -0.79 9.46
CA TRP A 124 -6.36 -0.89 10.34
C TRP A 124 -6.07 -0.25 11.68
N ARG A 125 -7.09 0.38 12.26
CA ARG A 125 -7.03 0.93 13.62
C ARG A 125 -8.05 0.22 14.49
N ILE A 126 -7.66 -0.01 15.73
CA ILE A 126 -8.52 -0.55 16.78
C ILE A 126 -8.66 0.55 17.84
N SER A 127 -9.91 0.90 18.13
CA SER A 127 -10.24 1.82 19.24
C SER A 127 -10.85 1.00 20.37
N ASP A 128 -10.62 1.40 21.61
CA ASP A 128 -11.15 0.70 22.79
C ASP A 128 -12.65 0.39 22.66
N GLY A 129 -12.99 -0.90 22.74
CA GLY A 129 -14.36 -1.41 22.68
C GLY A 129 -15.05 -1.33 21.31
N ALA A 130 -14.33 -0.92 20.25
CA ALA A 130 -14.84 -0.87 18.89
C ALA A 130 -14.24 -1.97 18.00
N ALA A 131 -14.97 -2.37 16.97
CA ALA A 131 -14.44 -3.27 15.95
C ALA A 131 -13.29 -2.57 15.18
N PRO A 132 -12.26 -3.33 14.74
CA PRO A 132 -11.22 -2.77 13.89
C PRO A 132 -11.82 -2.19 12.61
N TYR A 133 -11.27 -1.07 12.14
CA TYR A 133 -11.71 -0.43 10.90
C TYR A 133 -10.53 -0.11 9.99
N LEU A 134 -10.74 -0.20 8.67
CA LEU A 134 -9.75 0.19 7.68
C LEU A 134 -9.59 1.70 7.70
N ALA A 135 -8.42 2.17 8.13
CA ALA A 135 -8.11 3.57 8.28
C ALA A 135 -7.50 4.16 7.00
N ASP A 136 -6.65 3.40 6.32
CA ASP A 136 -6.02 3.83 5.06
C ASP A 136 -5.52 2.63 4.25
N VAL A 137 -5.33 2.85 2.95
CA VAL A 137 -4.46 2.02 2.11
C VAL A 137 -3.46 2.96 1.44
N GLU A 138 -2.20 2.87 1.86
CA GLU A 138 -1.09 3.64 1.29
C GLU A 138 -0.37 2.80 0.24
N VAL A 139 -0.02 3.44 -0.88
CA VAL A 139 0.83 2.87 -1.92
C VAL A 139 2.15 3.62 -1.92
N LYS A 140 3.25 2.88 -1.79
CA LYS A 140 4.61 3.39 -1.97
C LYS A 140 5.15 2.91 -3.30
N THR A 141 5.64 3.83 -4.12
CA THR A 141 6.12 3.52 -5.47
C THR A 141 7.54 4.04 -5.66
N ALA A 142 8.39 3.21 -6.24
CA ALA A 142 9.69 3.60 -6.76
C ALA A 142 9.73 3.43 -8.27
N THR A 143 10.20 4.44 -8.98
CA THR A 143 10.35 4.45 -10.45
C THR A 143 11.78 4.78 -10.83
N THR A 144 12.08 4.82 -12.13
CA THR A 144 13.36 5.30 -12.64
C THR A 144 13.59 6.81 -12.44
N PHE A 145 12.52 7.60 -12.27
CA PHE A 145 12.59 9.06 -12.22
C PHE A 145 12.15 9.68 -10.89
N SER A 146 11.51 8.91 -10.01
CA SER A 146 10.96 9.40 -8.73
C SER A 146 10.67 8.26 -7.76
N SER A 147 10.59 8.59 -6.47
CA SER A 147 9.98 7.74 -5.45
C SER A 147 8.97 8.57 -4.67
N PHE A 148 7.78 8.02 -4.41
CA PHE A 148 6.69 8.73 -3.74
C PHE A 148 5.76 7.75 -3.03
N SER A 149 4.90 8.28 -2.16
CA SER A 149 3.79 7.54 -1.58
C SER A 149 2.51 8.35 -1.61
N TYR A 150 1.37 7.65 -1.58
CA TYR A 150 0.06 8.26 -1.56
C TYR A 150 -0.99 7.35 -0.92
N SER A 151 -1.96 7.93 -0.24
CA SER A 151 -3.19 7.25 0.20
C SER A 151 -4.15 7.10 -0.98
N VAL A 152 -4.70 5.91 -1.17
CA VAL A 152 -5.67 5.66 -2.25
C VAL A 152 -7.03 6.28 -1.91
N SER A 153 -7.77 6.71 -2.94
CA SER A 153 -9.10 7.30 -2.76
C SER A 153 -10.21 6.29 -2.46
N GLN A 154 -10.00 5.02 -2.82
CA GLN A 154 -10.98 3.93 -2.67
C GLN A 154 -10.33 2.75 -1.94
N PRO A 155 -10.08 2.86 -0.63
CA PRO A 155 -9.36 1.84 0.14
C PRO A 155 -10.08 0.49 0.14
N ASP A 156 -11.42 0.49 0.17
CA ASP A 156 -12.23 -0.74 0.12
C ASP A 156 -12.07 -1.50 -1.21
N ALA A 157 -11.87 -0.80 -2.33
CA ALA A 157 -11.61 -1.43 -3.63
C ALA A 157 -10.26 -2.16 -3.64
N PHE A 158 -9.26 -1.61 -2.95
CA PHE A 158 -7.96 -2.27 -2.79
C PHE A 158 -7.99 -3.45 -1.82
N VAL A 159 -8.88 -3.43 -0.82
CA VAL A 159 -9.13 -4.59 0.04
C VAL A 159 -9.88 -5.68 -0.74
N ALA A 160 -10.79 -5.30 -1.64
CA ALA A 160 -11.49 -6.23 -2.51
C ALA A 160 -10.56 -7.05 -3.42
N LEU A 161 -9.39 -6.53 -3.80
CA LEU A 161 -8.36 -7.29 -4.53
C LEU A 161 -7.93 -8.57 -3.80
N ALA A 162 -8.06 -8.62 -2.47
CA ALA A 162 -7.67 -9.80 -1.70
C ALA A 162 -8.65 -10.97 -1.85
N TYR A 163 -9.88 -10.75 -2.29
CA TYR A 163 -10.93 -11.78 -2.33
C TYR A 163 -11.83 -11.73 -3.58
N ARG A 164 -11.50 -10.88 -4.56
CA ARG A 164 -12.15 -10.82 -5.87
C ARG A 164 -11.09 -10.84 -6.96
N ASP A 165 -11.47 -11.36 -8.13
CA ASP A 165 -10.63 -11.37 -9.33
C ASP A 165 -9.97 -10.01 -9.58
N PRO A 166 -8.77 -9.98 -10.18
CA PRO A 166 -8.01 -8.75 -10.38
C PRO A 166 -8.88 -7.70 -11.08
N LEU A 167 -8.91 -6.49 -10.52
CA LEU A 167 -9.53 -5.32 -11.15
C LEU A 167 -8.49 -4.67 -12.08
N PRO A 168 -8.50 -4.95 -13.39
CA PRO A 168 -7.41 -4.59 -14.30
C PRO A 168 -7.16 -3.07 -14.39
N ASP A 169 -8.17 -2.27 -14.08
CA ASP A 169 -8.14 -0.81 -14.19
C ASP A 169 -7.89 -0.08 -12.86
N LEU A 170 -7.99 -0.77 -11.71
CA LEU A 170 -7.85 -0.11 -10.41
C LEU A 170 -6.46 0.49 -10.23
N TRP A 171 -5.42 -0.26 -10.64
CA TRP A 171 -4.05 0.20 -10.61
C TRP A 171 -3.80 1.40 -11.54
N PRO A 172 -4.09 1.34 -12.85
CA PRO A 172 -3.98 2.52 -13.72
C PRO A 172 -4.71 3.76 -13.18
N GLN A 173 -5.96 3.61 -12.74
CA GLN A 173 -6.76 4.73 -12.24
C GLN A 173 -6.18 5.36 -10.97
N SER A 174 -5.60 4.54 -10.08
CA SER A 174 -5.00 4.99 -8.82
C SER A 174 -3.59 5.57 -9.03
N LEU A 175 -2.74 4.86 -9.78
CA LEU A 175 -1.30 5.09 -9.83
C LEU A 175 -0.89 6.10 -10.91
N PHE A 176 -1.51 6.09 -12.10
CA PHE A 176 -1.04 6.92 -13.23
C PHE A 176 -1.14 8.42 -12.96
N PRO A 177 -2.22 8.95 -12.32
CA PRO A 177 -2.26 10.36 -11.95
C PRO A 177 -1.10 10.76 -11.02
N GLN A 178 -0.68 9.86 -10.14
CA GLN A 178 0.46 10.10 -9.24
C GLN A 178 1.78 10.01 -9.99
N LEU A 179 1.94 9.06 -10.92
CA LEU A 179 3.11 8.98 -11.78
C LEU A 179 3.27 10.25 -12.63
N ASP A 180 2.19 10.73 -13.27
CA ASP A 180 2.21 11.94 -14.09
C ASP A 180 2.59 13.18 -13.26
N LYS A 181 2.02 13.32 -12.05
CA LYS A 181 2.37 14.39 -11.11
C LYS A 181 3.87 14.37 -10.74
N ASN A 182 4.46 13.18 -10.62
CA ASN A 182 5.84 13.00 -10.20
C ASN A 182 6.83 12.83 -11.37
N ALA A 183 6.35 12.75 -12.61
CA ALA A 183 7.15 12.62 -13.84
C ALA A 183 7.79 13.94 -14.30
N GLY A 184 7.76 15.01 -13.49
CA GLY A 184 8.41 16.28 -13.80
C GLY A 184 9.88 16.15 -14.24
N PRO A 185 10.73 15.31 -13.61
CA PRO A 185 12.09 15.04 -14.10
C PRO A 185 12.11 14.40 -15.50
N LEU A 186 11.21 13.46 -15.78
CA LEU A 186 11.07 12.78 -17.06
C LEU A 186 10.69 13.77 -18.17
N TYR A 187 9.68 14.61 -17.93
CA TYR A 187 9.24 15.61 -18.91
C TYR A 187 10.29 16.70 -19.14
N ARG A 188 11.09 17.06 -18.12
CA ARG A 188 12.23 17.99 -18.30
C ARG A 188 13.28 17.45 -19.25
N GLN A 189 13.53 16.14 -19.26
CA GLN A 189 14.44 15.52 -20.23
C GLN A 189 13.91 15.59 -21.66
N LEU A 190 12.59 15.66 -21.86
CA LEU A 190 11.97 15.85 -23.18
C LEU A 190 11.97 17.30 -23.64
N SER A 191 11.94 18.27 -22.71
CA SER A 191 11.89 19.72 -23.03
C SER A 191 13.26 20.40 -23.10
N ALA A 192 14.32 19.76 -22.60
CA ALA A 192 15.69 20.28 -22.61
C ALA A 192 16.46 19.98 -23.91
N LEU A 193 15.75 19.47 -24.93
CA LEU A 193 16.23 19.09 -26.27
C LEU A 193 15.48 19.92 -27.31
#